data_AF-A0A2H9P8H3-F1
#
_entry.id   AF-A0A2H9P8H3-F1
#
_cell.length_a   1.000
_cell.length_b   1.000
_cell.length_c   1.000
_cell.angle_alpha   90.00
_cell.angle_beta   90.00
_cell.angle_gamma   90.00
#
_symmetry.space_group_name_H-M   'P 1'
#
loop_
_entity.id
_entity.type
_entity.pdbx_description
1 polymer ?
#
loop_
_entity_poly.entity_id
_entity_poly.type
_entity_poly.pdbx_seq_one_letter_code
_entity_poly.pdbx_strand_id
1 'polypeptide(L)'
;MDSESLLNKSIESIDDLDADSYLGYITLRPLPTNFISNIVMKPNKNFYDLKDSEKLFMITVNQEVHIGNKKIEFPTFPFFHQDSMVTVCAHADMWMVANIMHKKYELDEISIEKLVSGISPSGSGRNIPSEGLTMEQLAYSIQANRWYARIKYFSNKSDNHTIIQNVDKIMQYIDSSIESGIPCMLAFNNHVIVIAGHTVTGNKEREYIIFDDSGHHIMSMFNEPEPKFSIKVSLKKLSETLLDIKNDIFLLCPEFERVYFPLKSVHQMMRLLGIGISKNMKISKDIRNTLTDIIKNKNYRTLIIDCKKLKTFFSENNINTFNECSLPHYIWFVEMYSGERGNPDSVIGYMLFDASAHQSDFKYSFITDCNGKIIIKPVICGKEKVMSLLEEFK
;
A
#
# COMPACT_ATOMS: atom_id res chain seq x y z
N MET A 1 -9.73 -14.62 23.63
CA MET A 1 -10.41 -15.04 22.38
C MET A 1 -10.60 -16.55 22.46
N ASP A 2 -11.81 -17.04 22.23
CA ASP A 2 -12.05 -18.49 22.10
C ASP A 2 -11.49 -18.96 20.76
N SER A 3 -10.68 -20.02 20.77
CA SER A 3 -10.04 -20.59 19.57
C SER A 3 -11.04 -21.07 18.52
N GLU A 4 -12.26 -21.41 18.94
CA GLU A 4 -13.39 -21.75 18.05
C GLU A 4 -13.81 -20.60 17.14
N SER A 5 -13.50 -19.34 17.48
CA SER A 5 -13.85 -18.18 16.66
C SER A 5 -12.89 -17.91 15.48
N LEU A 6 -11.74 -18.58 15.44
CA LEU A 6 -10.70 -18.33 14.43
C LEU A 6 -10.79 -19.31 13.25
N LEU A 7 -11.35 -20.49 13.45
CA LEU A 7 -11.45 -21.55 12.44
C LEU A 7 -12.88 -21.64 11.91
N ASN A 8 -13.05 -21.63 10.59
CA ASN A 8 -14.38 -21.77 9.98
C ASN A 8 -14.92 -23.21 10.05
N LYS A 9 -14.03 -24.19 10.30
CA LYS A 9 -14.32 -25.62 10.24
C LYS A 9 -13.35 -26.40 11.13
N SER A 10 -13.86 -27.31 11.95
CA SER A 10 -13.04 -28.30 12.65
C SER A 10 -12.63 -29.43 11.71
N ILE A 11 -11.45 -30.02 11.95
CA ILE A 11 -10.95 -31.16 11.18
C ILE A 11 -10.61 -32.30 12.12
N GLU A 12 -10.89 -33.53 11.71
CA GLU A 12 -10.56 -34.75 12.47
C GLU A 12 -9.35 -35.46 11.87
N SER A 13 -9.08 -35.26 10.57
CA SER A 13 -7.95 -35.83 9.86
C SER A 13 -7.30 -34.84 8.90
N ILE A 14 -6.09 -35.17 8.43
CA ILE A 14 -5.38 -34.38 7.41
C ILE A 14 -6.11 -34.39 6.06
N ASP A 15 -6.93 -35.41 5.80
CA ASP A 15 -7.69 -35.54 4.57
C ASP A 15 -8.85 -34.54 4.47
N ASP A 16 -9.30 -34.02 5.63
CA ASP A 16 -10.36 -33.01 5.74
C ASP A 16 -9.85 -31.58 5.58
N LEU A 17 -8.52 -31.42 5.51
CA LEU A 17 -7.85 -30.14 5.41
C LEU A 17 -8.05 -29.54 4.01
N ASP A 18 -8.53 -28.30 4.01
CA ASP A 18 -8.82 -27.48 2.86
C ASP A 18 -8.41 -26.03 3.16
N ALA A 19 -8.62 -25.12 2.20
CA ALA A 19 -8.33 -23.72 2.43
C ALA A 19 -9.11 -23.19 3.64
N ASP A 20 -10.40 -23.46 3.77
CA ASP A 20 -11.26 -22.85 4.82
C ASP A 20 -10.92 -23.30 6.24
N SER A 21 -10.36 -24.50 6.40
CA SER A 21 -9.89 -25.06 7.66
C SER A 21 -8.42 -24.74 7.99
N TYR A 22 -7.64 -24.24 7.02
CA TYR A 22 -6.22 -23.92 7.22
C TYR A 22 -5.98 -22.41 7.43
N LEU A 23 -5.40 -22.05 8.58
CA LEU A 23 -5.08 -20.66 8.92
C LEU A 23 -3.69 -20.21 8.46
N GLY A 24 -2.74 -21.13 8.33
CA GLY A 24 -1.34 -20.80 8.06
C GLY A 24 -0.36 -21.57 8.93
N TYR A 25 0.88 -21.07 8.98
CA TYR A 25 1.96 -21.66 9.75
C TYR A 25 2.89 -20.60 10.35
N ILE A 26 3.63 -21.01 11.36
CA ILE A 26 4.73 -20.25 11.95
C ILE A 26 5.99 -21.09 11.83
N THR A 27 7.06 -20.52 11.31
CA THR A 27 8.36 -21.19 11.23
C THR A 27 9.17 -20.85 12.46
N LEU A 28 9.62 -21.88 13.18
CA LEU A 28 10.49 -21.72 14.35
C LEU A 28 11.95 -22.05 13.99
N ARG A 29 12.89 -21.25 14.48
CA ARG A 29 14.34 -21.45 14.38
C ARG A 29 14.90 -21.86 15.74
N PRO A 30 15.90 -22.75 15.79
CA PRO A 30 16.56 -23.14 17.02
C PRO A 30 17.57 -22.07 17.49
N LEU A 31 17.12 -20.83 17.65
CA LEU A 31 17.93 -19.73 18.19
C LEU A 31 17.60 -19.52 19.68
N PRO A 32 18.60 -19.26 20.54
CA PRO A 32 18.37 -19.06 21.98
C PRO A 32 17.46 -17.86 22.28
N THR A 33 17.55 -16.84 21.44
CA THR A 33 16.76 -15.61 21.47
C THR A 33 16.09 -15.45 20.10
N ASN A 34 14.82 -15.07 20.06
CA ASN A 34 14.04 -14.87 18.83
C ASN A 34 13.90 -16.14 17.97
N PHE A 35 13.18 -17.13 18.50
CA PHE A 35 12.94 -18.41 17.85
C PHE A 35 11.88 -18.35 16.73
N ILE A 36 11.16 -17.23 16.55
CA ILE A 36 10.25 -17.07 15.41
C ILE A 36 11.06 -16.60 14.20
N SER A 37 10.82 -17.20 13.04
CA SER A 37 11.36 -16.74 11.76
C SER A 37 10.29 -16.07 10.92
N ASN A 38 9.24 -16.81 10.62
CA ASN A 38 8.21 -16.39 9.67
C ASN A 38 6.83 -16.65 10.28
N ILE A 39 5.91 -15.72 10.07
CA ILE A 39 4.50 -15.91 10.33
C ILE A 39 3.79 -15.78 8.99
N VAL A 40 3.12 -16.84 8.57
CA VAL A 40 2.44 -16.89 7.28
C VAL A 40 1.02 -17.35 7.55
N MET A 41 0.16 -16.38 7.79
CA MET A 41 -1.22 -16.60 8.23
C MET A 41 -2.21 -15.84 7.37
N LYS A 42 -3.42 -16.39 7.25
CA LYS A 42 -4.56 -15.70 6.64
C LYS A 42 -4.88 -14.42 7.39
N PRO A 43 -5.16 -13.30 6.70
CA PRO A 43 -5.74 -12.13 7.33
C PRO A 43 -7.06 -12.52 8.02
N ASN A 44 -7.18 -12.23 9.30
CA ASN A 44 -8.37 -12.53 10.08
C ASN A 44 -8.88 -11.24 10.74
N LYS A 45 -10.17 -10.94 10.56
CA LYS A 45 -10.83 -9.78 11.17
C LYS A 45 -10.73 -9.78 12.69
N ASN A 46 -10.73 -10.96 13.30
CA ASN A 46 -10.70 -11.14 14.74
C ASN A 46 -9.34 -10.78 15.32
N PHE A 47 -8.23 -10.90 14.58
CA PHE A 47 -6.91 -10.45 15.03
C PHE A 47 -6.84 -8.93 15.23
N TYR A 48 -7.76 -8.20 14.61
CA TYR A 48 -7.83 -6.76 14.64
C TYR A 48 -9.13 -6.26 15.29
N ASP A 49 -9.86 -7.10 16.04
CA ASP A 49 -11.12 -6.74 16.70
C ASP A 49 -12.10 -5.97 15.77
N LEU A 50 -12.23 -6.42 14.52
CA LEU A 50 -13.11 -5.78 13.54
C LEU A 50 -14.53 -6.32 13.66
N LYS A 51 -15.50 -5.41 13.58
CA LYS A 51 -16.92 -5.79 13.53
C LYS A 51 -17.29 -6.36 12.16
N ASP A 52 -18.39 -7.09 12.08
CA ASP A 52 -18.87 -7.67 10.80
C ASP A 52 -19.06 -6.63 9.69
N SER A 53 -19.54 -5.43 10.06
CA SER A 53 -19.73 -4.29 9.15
C SER A 53 -18.41 -3.67 8.65
N GLU A 54 -17.29 -3.99 9.27
CA GLU A 54 -15.97 -3.44 8.95
C GLU A 54 -15.27 -4.37 7.95
N LYS A 55 -14.75 -3.80 6.86
CA LYS A 55 -13.98 -4.56 5.87
C LYS A 55 -12.48 -4.40 6.17
N LEU A 56 -11.76 -5.51 6.20
CA LEU A 56 -10.30 -5.53 6.21
C LEU A 56 -9.80 -5.53 4.76
N PHE A 57 -9.05 -4.52 4.38
CA PHE A 57 -8.24 -4.51 3.17
C PHE A 57 -6.79 -4.72 3.60
N MET A 58 -6.21 -5.86 3.23
CA MET A 58 -4.81 -6.17 3.48
C MET A 58 -4.20 -6.64 2.18
N ILE A 59 -3.01 -6.15 1.88
CA ILE A 59 -2.23 -6.57 0.74
C ILE A 59 -1.70 -7.96 1.04
N THR A 60 -2.03 -8.92 0.19
CA THR A 60 -1.69 -10.32 0.36
C THR A 60 -1.09 -10.88 -0.93
N VAL A 61 -0.48 -12.05 -0.77
CA VAL A 61 -0.07 -12.96 -1.84
C VAL A 61 -0.65 -14.33 -1.58
N ASN A 62 -0.89 -15.10 -2.63
CA ASN A 62 -1.24 -16.49 -2.49
C ASN A 62 0.01 -17.29 -2.08
N GLN A 63 -0.07 -17.93 -0.92
CA GLN A 63 0.92 -18.87 -0.46
C GLN A 63 0.42 -20.29 -0.70
N GLU A 64 1.30 -21.09 -1.29
CA GLU A 64 1.09 -22.53 -1.44
C GLU A 64 1.84 -23.28 -0.34
N VAL A 65 1.16 -24.25 0.28
CA VAL A 65 1.76 -25.20 1.22
C VAL A 65 1.37 -26.62 0.86
N HIS A 66 2.27 -27.55 1.16
CA HIS A 66 2.07 -28.99 0.98
C HIS A 66 2.06 -29.65 2.35
N ILE A 67 0.93 -30.28 2.70
CA ILE A 67 0.75 -30.96 3.98
C ILE A 67 0.28 -32.39 3.65
N GLY A 68 1.17 -33.36 3.81
CA GLY A 68 0.93 -34.73 3.35
C GLY A 68 0.75 -34.80 1.83
N ASN A 69 -0.40 -35.27 1.37
CA ASN A 69 -0.81 -35.32 -0.05
C ASN A 69 -1.66 -34.12 -0.49
N LYS A 70 -1.91 -33.15 0.39
CA LYS A 70 -2.74 -31.97 0.11
C LYS A 70 -1.88 -30.78 -0.28
N LYS A 71 -2.30 -30.12 -1.36
CA LYS A 71 -1.84 -28.79 -1.76
C LYS A 71 -2.90 -27.78 -1.35
N ILE A 72 -2.51 -26.78 -0.57
CA ILE A 72 -3.41 -25.74 -0.07
C ILE A 72 -2.84 -24.39 -0.49
N GLU A 73 -3.68 -23.57 -1.10
CA GLU A 73 -3.37 -22.20 -1.48
C GLU A 73 -4.24 -21.25 -0.67
N PHE A 74 -3.62 -20.21 -0.09
CA PHE A 74 -4.35 -19.23 0.72
C PHE A 74 -3.69 -17.84 0.67
N PRO A 75 -4.49 -16.76 0.80
CA PRO A 75 -3.96 -15.41 0.84
C PRO A 75 -3.30 -15.13 2.20
N THR A 76 -2.15 -14.45 2.18
CA THR A 76 -1.39 -14.12 3.39
C THR A 76 -0.52 -12.88 3.16
N PHE A 77 -0.23 -12.15 4.24
CA PHE A 77 0.88 -11.21 4.26
C PHE A 77 2.11 -11.92 4.83
N PRO A 78 3.24 -12.00 4.09
CA PRO A 78 4.41 -12.75 4.51
C PRO A 78 5.16 -11.96 5.58
N PHE A 79 5.03 -12.35 6.84
CA PHE A 79 5.75 -11.71 7.95
C PHE A 79 7.09 -12.39 8.22
N PHE A 80 8.14 -11.58 8.39
CA PHE A 80 9.50 -12.02 8.73
C PHE A 80 9.98 -11.33 10.00
N HIS A 81 10.44 -12.11 10.98
CA HIS A 81 10.96 -11.63 12.26
C HIS A 81 12.50 -11.51 12.19
N GLN A 82 13.04 -10.34 12.56
CA GLN A 82 14.50 -10.18 12.64
C GLN A 82 15.12 -11.09 13.71
N ASP A 83 16.33 -11.58 13.45
CA ASP A 83 17.12 -12.34 14.43
C ASP A 83 18.16 -11.50 15.18
N SER A 84 18.33 -10.21 14.85
CA SER A 84 19.32 -9.28 15.41
C SER A 84 20.80 -9.68 15.24
N MET A 85 21.08 -10.84 14.63
CA MET A 85 22.42 -11.37 14.42
C MET A 85 22.89 -11.15 12.98
N VAL A 86 22.03 -11.53 12.03
CA VAL A 86 22.25 -11.40 10.58
C VAL A 86 21.33 -10.33 10.02
N THR A 87 20.09 -10.27 10.53
CA THR A 87 19.05 -9.35 10.06
C THR A 87 18.76 -8.27 11.08
N VAL A 88 18.49 -7.06 10.59
CA VAL A 88 17.95 -5.93 11.34
C VAL A 88 16.58 -5.54 10.76
N CYS A 89 15.82 -4.70 11.45
CA CYS A 89 14.46 -4.30 11.05
C CYS A 89 14.32 -3.96 9.57
N ALA A 90 15.20 -3.09 9.07
CA ALA A 90 15.19 -2.68 7.66
C ALA A 90 15.36 -3.85 6.68
N HIS A 91 16.09 -4.92 7.03
CA HIS A 91 16.18 -6.12 6.20
C HIS A 91 14.89 -6.94 6.24
N ALA A 92 14.33 -7.15 7.44
CA ALA A 92 13.11 -7.91 7.63
C ALA A 92 11.92 -7.24 6.91
N ASP A 93 11.72 -5.96 7.15
CA ASP A 93 10.66 -5.16 6.54
C ASP A 93 10.80 -5.05 5.03
N MET A 94 12.02 -4.84 4.55
CA MET A 94 12.28 -4.84 3.11
C MET A 94 11.98 -6.21 2.51
N TRP A 95 12.31 -7.31 3.18
CA TRP A 95 11.98 -8.63 2.67
C TRP A 95 10.46 -8.88 2.60
N MET A 96 9.69 -8.43 3.59
CA MET A 96 8.22 -8.55 3.57
C MET A 96 7.63 -7.82 2.36
N VAL A 97 8.06 -6.57 2.13
CA VAL A 97 7.70 -5.78 0.95
C VAL A 97 8.22 -6.44 -0.33
N ALA A 98 9.45 -6.98 -0.29
CA ALA A 98 10.08 -7.65 -1.42
C ALA A 98 9.26 -8.85 -1.90
N ASN A 99 8.84 -9.68 -0.95
CA ASN A 99 8.08 -10.90 -1.20
C ASN A 99 6.72 -10.58 -1.82
N ILE A 100 6.04 -9.53 -1.32
CA ILE A 100 4.78 -9.06 -1.92
C ILE A 100 5.01 -8.67 -3.37
N MET A 101 5.98 -7.81 -3.69
CA MET A 101 6.08 -7.36 -5.08
C MET A 101 6.59 -8.45 -6.04
N HIS A 102 7.43 -9.36 -5.56
CA HIS A 102 7.84 -10.51 -6.35
C HIS A 102 6.65 -11.40 -6.71
N LYS A 103 5.87 -11.83 -5.71
CA LYS A 103 4.77 -12.77 -5.94
C LYS A 103 3.55 -12.15 -6.60
N LYS A 104 3.26 -10.87 -6.33
CA LYS A 104 2.06 -10.18 -6.81
C LYS A 104 2.25 -9.45 -8.12
N TYR A 105 3.45 -8.92 -8.35
CA TYR A 105 3.75 -8.06 -9.49
C TYR A 105 4.93 -8.58 -10.35
N GLU A 106 5.37 -9.83 -10.10
CA GLU A 106 6.39 -10.52 -10.90
C GLU A 106 7.73 -9.77 -10.97
N LEU A 107 8.04 -8.95 -9.96
CA LEU A 107 9.37 -8.34 -9.84
C LEU A 107 10.42 -9.39 -9.46
N ASP A 108 11.70 -9.06 -9.67
CA ASP A 108 12.81 -9.95 -9.30
C ASP A 108 12.76 -10.30 -7.79
N GLU A 109 12.95 -11.58 -7.46
CA GLU A 109 12.98 -12.02 -6.06
C GLU A 109 14.22 -11.48 -5.34
N ILE A 110 13.99 -10.84 -4.20
CA ILE A 110 15.06 -10.38 -3.30
C ILE A 110 15.07 -11.23 -2.03
N SER A 111 16.10 -12.07 -1.88
CA SER A 111 16.34 -12.82 -0.65
C SER A 111 17.02 -11.95 0.41
N ILE A 112 16.96 -12.38 1.67
CA ILE A 112 17.73 -11.74 2.77
C ILE A 112 19.22 -11.71 2.44
N GLU A 113 19.77 -12.79 1.89
CA GLU A 113 21.17 -12.85 1.46
C GLU A 113 21.50 -11.76 0.44
N LYS A 114 20.63 -11.57 -0.58
CA LYS A 114 20.79 -10.52 -1.58
C LYS A 114 20.67 -9.12 -0.99
N LEU A 115 19.79 -8.92 0.00
CA LEU A 115 19.68 -7.64 0.70
C LEU A 115 20.97 -7.32 1.46
N VAL A 116 21.48 -8.28 2.23
CA VAL A 116 22.68 -8.13 3.07
C VAL A 116 23.96 -7.98 2.24
N SER A 117 24.13 -8.79 1.20
CA SER A 117 25.32 -8.75 0.32
C SER A 117 25.32 -7.53 -0.62
N GLY A 118 24.14 -7.01 -0.95
CA GLY A 118 24.00 -5.80 -1.77
C GLY A 118 24.36 -4.51 -1.05
N ILE A 119 24.66 -4.54 0.26
CA ILE A 119 24.99 -3.34 1.03
C ILE A 119 26.49 -3.04 0.96
N SER A 120 26.81 -1.79 0.60
CA SER A 120 28.17 -1.27 0.73
C SER A 120 28.60 -1.32 2.20
N PRO A 121 29.84 -1.76 2.52
CA PRO A 121 30.36 -1.76 3.87
C PRO A 121 30.14 -0.42 4.56
N SER A 122 29.65 -0.47 5.79
CA SER A 122 29.65 0.71 6.67
C SER A 122 31.09 1.19 6.90
N GLY A 123 31.26 2.41 7.40
CA GLY A 123 32.59 2.92 7.80
C GLY A 123 33.30 2.05 8.84
N SER A 124 32.59 1.13 9.50
CA SER A 124 33.07 0.15 10.48
C SER A 124 33.47 -1.23 9.87
N GLY A 125 33.31 -1.42 8.56
CA GLY A 125 33.99 -2.48 7.79
C GLY A 125 33.38 -3.90 7.81
N ARG A 126 32.24 -4.14 8.49
CA ARG A 126 31.52 -5.43 8.45
C ARG A 126 30.04 -5.22 8.13
N ASN A 127 29.47 -6.07 7.29
CA ASN A 127 28.03 -6.11 6.99
C ASN A 127 27.24 -6.99 7.98
N ILE A 128 27.93 -7.91 8.65
CA ILE A 128 27.36 -8.83 9.64
C ILE A 128 28.27 -8.86 10.88
N PRO A 129 27.72 -8.70 12.10
CA PRO A 129 26.37 -8.23 12.38
C PRO A 129 26.18 -6.78 11.88
N SER A 130 24.97 -6.46 11.42
CA SER A 130 24.63 -5.10 10.99
C SER A 130 24.26 -4.26 12.21
N GLU A 131 24.78 -3.03 12.31
CA GLU A 131 24.39 -2.04 13.32
C GLU A 131 23.09 -1.28 12.97
N GLY A 132 22.43 -1.69 11.88
CA GLY A 132 21.38 -0.91 11.22
C GLY A 132 21.75 -0.59 9.78
N LEU A 133 20.77 -0.07 9.03
CA LEU A 133 20.97 0.41 7.66
C LEU A 133 20.66 1.90 7.58
N THR A 134 21.52 2.65 6.89
CA THR A 134 21.12 3.99 6.44
C THR A 134 20.14 3.87 5.27
N MET A 135 19.36 4.92 5.01
CA MET A 135 18.43 4.92 3.89
C MET A 135 19.15 4.85 2.54
N GLU A 136 20.38 5.38 2.44
CA GLU A 136 21.23 5.24 1.25
C GLU A 136 21.66 3.79 1.04
N GLN A 137 22.04 3.07 2.10
CA GLN A 137 22.37 1.65 2.02
C GLN A 137 21.15 0.81 1.59
N LEU A 138 19.97 1.15 2.13
CA LEU A 138 18.71 0.52 1.73
C LEU A 138 18.41 0.79 0.25
N ALA A 139 18.52 2.05 -0.20
CA ALA A 139 18.33 2.43 -1.60
C ALA A 139 19.27 1.67 -2.54
N TYR A 140 20.54 1.59 -2.17
CA TYR A 140 21.55 0.90 -2.95
C TYR A 140 21.27 -0.60 -3.05
N SER A 141 20.89 -1.25 -1.94
CA SER A 141 20.56 -2.67 -1.92
C SER A 141 19.35 -2.99 -2.82
N ILE A 142 18.31 -2.15 -2.81
CA ILE A 142 17.14 -2.28 -3.69
C ILE A 142 17.57 -2.16 -5.17
N GLN A 143 18.35 -1.12 -5.48
CA GLN A 143 18.78 -0.86 -6.85
C GLN A 143 19.70 -1.95 -7.39
N ALA A 144 20.60 -2.49 -6.55
CA ALA A 144 21.46 -3.62 -6.89
C ALA A 144 20.66 -4.88 -7.25
N ASN A 145 19.45 -5.00 -6.69
CA ASN A 145 18.49 -6.06 -6.99
C ASN A 145 17.48 -5.68 -8.08
N ARG A 146 17.79 -4.67 -8.91
CA ARG A 146 17.00 -4.21 -10.07
C ARG A 146 15.59 -3.73 -9.75
N TRP A 147 15.36 -3.38 -8.49
CA TRP A 147 14.12 -2.74 -8.08
C TRP A 147 14.23 -1.23 -8.19
N TYR A 148 13.09 -0.61 -8.50
CA TYR A 148 12.94 0.84 -8.52
C TYR A 148 12.14 1.27 -7.30
N ALA A 149 12.73 2.13 -6.46
CA ALA A 149 12.03 2.71 -5.33
C ALA A 149 12.38 4.19 -5.23
N ARG A 150 11.38 5.02 -4.91
CA ARG A 150 11.62 6.42 -4.52
C ARG A 150 11.47 6.55 -3.03
N ILE A 151 12.60 6.69 -2.35
CA ILE A 151 12.62 7.07 -0.93
C ILE A 151 12.29 8.55 -0.83
N LYS A 152 11.27 8.87 -0.03
CA LYS A 152 10.82 10.23 0.21
C LYS A 152 11.30 10.66 1.57
N TYR A 153 11.96 11.81 1.61
CA TYR A 153 12.46 12.43 2.82
C TYR A 153 11.52 13.54 3.29
N PHE A 154 11.17 13.52 4.57
CA PHE A 154 10.37 14.53 5.22
C PHE A 154 11.15 15.05 6.44
N SER A 155 11.69 16.26 6.31
CA SER A 155 12.34 16.96 7.43
C SER A 155 11.32 17.21 8.53
N ASN A 156 11.66 16.81 9.76
CA ASN A 156 10.83 17.04 10.93
C ASN A 156 11.43 18.10 11.88
N LYS A 157 12.45 18.82 11.39
CA LYS A 157 13.10 19.95 12.08
C LYS A 157 12.59 21.32 11.61
N SER A 158 11.48 21.32 10.88
CA SER A 158 10.87 22.51 10.29
C SER A 158 9.86 23.14 11.26
N ASP A 159 9.29 24.30 10.89
CA ASP A 159 8.20 24.90 11.65
C ASP A 159 6.95 23.97 11.68
N ASN A 160 6.08 24.17 12.66
CA ASN A 160 4.88 23.34 12.86
C ASN A 160 3.97 23.26 11.62
N HIS A 161 3.88 24.34 10.83
CA HIS A 161 3.03 24.33 9.64
C HIS A 161 3.61 23.40 8.57
N THR A 162 4.94 23.42 8.38
CA THR A 162 5.64 22.51 7.48
C THR A 162 5.51 21.05 7.93
N ILE A 163 5.61 20.78 9.25
CA ILE A 163 5.44 19.42 9.80
C ILE A 163 4.05 18.87 9.50
N ILE A 164 2.99 19.67 9.75
CA ILE A 164 1.61 19.28 9.43
C ILE A 164 1.45 18.98 7.94
N GLN A 165 2.01 19.83 7.06
CA GLN A 165 1.98 19.58 5.62
C GLN A 165 2.74 18.31 5.22
N ASN A 166 3.81 17.95 5.92
CA ASN A 166 4.58 16.74 5.67
C ASN A 166 3.78 15.50 6.06
N VAL A 167 3.13 15.49 7.23
CA VAL A 167 2.23 14.40 7.64
C VAL A 167 1.09 14.23 6.63
N ASP A 168 0.47 15.32 6.19
CA ASP A 168 -0.55 15.32 5.13
C ASP A 168 -0.06 14.66 3.83
N LYS A 169 1.19 14.91 3.44
CA LYS A 169 1.80 14.31 2.25
C LYS A 169 2.13 12.84 2.47
N ILE A 170 2.68 12.48 3.62
CA ILE A 170 2.98 11.08 4.00
C ILE A 170 1.69 10.26 3.91
N MET A 171 0.61 10.72 4.52
CA MET A 171 -0.68 10.02 4.49
C MET A 171 -1.24 9.88 3.07
N GLN A 172 -1.11 10.89 2.22
CA GLN A 172 -1.51 10.80 0.81
C GLN A 172 -0.74 9.73 0.03
N TYR A 173 0.56 9.58 0.30
CA TYR A 173 1.37 8.53 -0.33
C TYR A 173 1.00 7.14 0.19
N ILE A 174 0.79 7.00 1.51
CA ILE A 174 0.35 5.74 2.11
C ILE A 174 -1.01 5.34 1.54
N ASP A 175 -2.00 6.25 1.56
CA ASP A 175 -3.33 6.00 1.00
C ASP A 175 -3.25 5.52 -0.45
N SER A 176 -2.54 6.26 -1.31
CA SER A 176 -2.42 5.92 -2.73
C SER A 176 -1.75 4.57 -2.94
N SER A 177 -0.67 4.28 -2.20
CA SER A 177 0.09 3.04 -2.35
C SER A 177 -0.69 1.83 -1.86
N ILE A 178 -1.26 1.92 -0.65
CA ILE A 178 -2.02 0.81 -0.06
C ILE A 178 -3.24 0.49 -0.93
N GLU A 179 -3.99 1.51 -1.35
CA GLU A 179 -5.15 1.30 -2.23
C GLU A 179 -4.75 0.78 -3.63
N SER A 180 -3.49 0.97 -4.06
CA SER A 180 -2.94 0.38 -5.28
C SER A 180 -2.39 -1.05 -5.08
N GLY A 181 -2.52 -1.60 -3.87
CA GLY A 181 -2.02 -2.92 -3.52
C GLY A 181 -0.51 -2.96 -3.20
N ILE A 182 0.12 -1.80 -2.94
CA ILE A 182 1.57 -1.67 -2.73
C ILE A 182 1.87 -1.34 -1.26
N PRO A 183 2.59 -2.20 -0.52
CA PRO A 183 2.91 -1.94 0.89
C PRO A 183 3.94 -0.81 1.02
N CYS A 184 3.92 -0.11 2.14
CA CYS A 184 4.81 1.02 2.41
C CYS A 184 5.70 0.74 3.62
N MET A 185 6.97 1.13 3.55
CA MET A 185 7.85 1.18 4.72
C MET A 185 7.95 2.61 5.22
N LEU A 186 7.75 2.80 6.52
CA LEU A 186 7.89 4.10 7.18
C LEU A 186 9.03 4.01 8.19
N ALA A 187 10.07 4.81 7.99
CA ALA A 187 11.28 4.80 8.80
C ALA A 187 11.45 6.10 9.57
N PHE A 188 11.71 5.99 10.87
CA PHE A 188 11.91 7.11 11.81
C PHE A 188 12.52 6.58 13.11
N ASN A 189 13.19 7.45 13.88
CA ASN A 189 13.77 7.09 15.20
C ASN A 189 14.59 5.78 15.21
N ASN A 190 15.37 5.53 14.14
CA ASN A 190 16.15 4.29 13.93
C ASN A 190 15.32 3.00 13.90
N HIS A 191 14.05 3.10 13.52
CA HIS A 191 13.15 1.96 13.34
C HIS A 191 12.39 2.08 12.02
N VAL A 192 11.86 0.95 11.57
CA VAL A 192 11.08 0.81 10.34
C VAL A 192 9.84 0.00 10.66
N ILE A 193 8.69 0.45 10.14
CA ILE A 193 7.43 -0.31 10.18
C ILE A 193 6.93 -0.52 8.76
N VAL A 194 6.15 -1.58 8.55
CA VAL A 194 5.45 -1.81 7.29
C VAL A 194 3.97 -1.53 7.45
N ILE A 195 3.43 -0.69 6.58
CA ILE A 195 2.00 -0.49 6.41
C ILE A 195 1.55 -1.35 5.23
N ALA A 196 0.62 -2.27 5.48
CA ALA A 196 0.24 -3.28 4.49
C ALA A 196 -1.28 -3.37 4.26
N GLY A 197 -2.06 -2.48 4.86
CA GLY A 197 -3.51 -2.51 4.71
C GLY A 197 -4.19 -1.37 5.41
N HIS A 198 -5.52 -1.34 5.28
CA HIS A 198 -6.39 -0.47 6.06
C HIS A 198 -7.79 -1.10 6.22
N THR A 199 -8.57 -0.54 7.12
CA THR A 199 -10.00 -0.84 7.23
C THR A 199 -10.78 0.05 6.27
N VAL A 200 -11.90 -0.45 5.77
CA VAL A 200 -12.92 0.35 5.08
C VAL A 200 -14.19 0.24 5.89
N THR A 201 -14.63 1.38 6.43
CA THR A 201 -15.64 1.38 7.50
C THR A 201 -16.70 2.47 7.30
N GLY A 202 -17.43 2.50 6.18
CA GLY A 202 -18.46 3.53 5.93
C GLY A 202 -18.03 4.95 6.40
N ASN A 203 -18.94 5.67 7.08
CA ASN A 203 -18.73 7.01 7.67
C ASN A 203 -17.63 7.15 8.75
N LYS A 204 -16.81 6.13 9.03
CA LYS A 204 -15.72 6.22 10.03
C LYS A 204 -14.37 6.49 9.39
N GLU A 205 -13.51 7.12 10.18
CA GLU A 205 -12.11 7.32 9.86
C GLU A 205 -11.40 5.97 9.64
N ARG A 206 -10.53 5.91 8.62
CA ARG A 206 -9.77 4.70 8.28
C ARG A 206 -8.78 4.34 9.37
N GLU A 207 -8.57 3.04 9.55
CA GLU A 207 -7.51 2.51 10.41
C GLU A 207 -6.51 1.74 9.54
N TYR A 208 -5.22 1.94 9.75
CA TYR A 208 -4.15 1.30 9.00
C TYR A 208 -3.66 0.04 9.70
N ILE A 209 -3.32 -0.97 8.92
CA ILE A 209 -2.70 -2.19 9.44
C ILE A 209 -1.19 -2.05 9.33
N ILE A 210 -0.55 -2.07 10.49
CA ILE A 210 0.88 -1.86 10.66
C ILE A 210 1.52 -3.17 11.13
N PHE A 211 2.71 -3.47 10.61
CA PHE A 211 3.57 -4.56 11.03
C PHE A 211 4.89 -4.00 11.57
N ASP A 212 5.39 -4.62 12.64
CA ASP A 212 6.69 -4.37 13.25
C ASP A 212 7.37 -5.73 13.40
N ASP A 213 8.56 -5.86 12.81
CA ASP A 213 9.33 -7.08 12.76
C ASP A 213 9.71 -7.62 14.15
N SER A 214 9.73 -6.76 15.18
CA SER A 214 10.08 -7.10 16.57
C SER A 214 8.90 -7.06 17.55
N GLY A 215 7.84 -6.33 17.20
CA GLY A 215 6.70 -5.96 18.03
C GLY A 215 6.97 -5.02 19.21
N HIS A 216 8.24 -4.76 19.55
CA HIS A 216 8.62 -3.92 20.70
C HIS A 216 8.42 -2.43 20.42
N HIS A 217 8.60 -2.01 19.17
CA HIS A 217 8.45 -0.61 18.80
C HIS A 217 6.98 -0.22 18.74
N ILE A 218 6.10 -1.11 18.26
CA ILE A 218 4.64 -0.94 18.36
C ILE A 218 4.21 -0.65 19.81
N MET A 219 4.71 -1.43 20.77
CA MET A 219 4.40 -1.26 22.19
C MET A 219 4.74 0.16 22.68
N SER A 220 5.94 0.63 22.37
CA SER A 220 6.39 1.96 22.79
C SER A 220 5.74 3.13 22.04
N MET A 221 5.46 2.96 20.74
CA MET A 221 5.00 4.02 19.85
C MET A 221 3.49 4.24 19.95
N PHE A 222 2.74 3.14 20.05
CA PHE A 222 1.27 3.18 20.07
C PHE A 222 0.68 2.92 21.45
N ASN A 223 1.54 2.74 22.48
CA ASN A 223 1.15 2.43 23.86
C ASN A 223 0.34 1.12 23.98
N GLU A 224 0.71 0.10 23.21
CA GLU A 224 0.13 -1.23 23.35
C GLU A 224 0.60 -1.88 24.66
N PRO A 225 -0.24 -2.71 25.31
CA PRO A 225 0.08 -3.31 26.61
C PRO A 225 1.14 -4.42 26.53
N GLU A 226 1.34 -4.99 25.34
CA GLU A 226 2.25 -6.10 25.09
C GLU A 226 2.85 -5.99 23.66
N PRO A 227 4.01 -6.62 23.40
CA PRO A 227 4.58 -6.67 22.06
C PRO A 227 3.65 -7.39 21.08
N LYS A 228 3.34 -6.74 19.96
CA LYS A 228 2.49 -7.30 18.89
C LYS A 228 3.19 -7.11 17.56
N PHE A 229 3.20 -8.15 16.72
CA PHE A 229 3.79 -8.07 15.37
C PHE A 229 2.94 -7.30 14.37
N SER A 230 1.64 -7.16 14.65
CA SER A 230 0.74 -6.37 13.83
C SER A 230 -0.40 -5.77 14.66
N ILE A 231 -0.80 -4.55 14.32
CA ILE A 231 -1.91 -3.83 14.95
C ILE A 231 -2.72 -3.04 13.91
N LYS A 232 -3.93 -2.63 14.30
CA LYS A 232 -4.67 -1.57 13.61
C LYS A 232 -4.45 -0.22 14.31
N VAL A 233 -4.26 0.86 13.55
CA VAL A 233 -4.05 2.21 14.08
C VAL A 233 -4.91 3.21 13.33
N SER A 234 -5.72 4.01 14.03
CA SER A 234 -6.53 5.05 13.38
C SER A 234 -5.66 6.11 12.68
N LEU A 235 -6.18 6.68 11.58
CA LEU A 235 -5.51 7.79 10.87
C LEU A 235 -5.13 8.92 11.84
N LYS A 236 -6.03 9.33 12.73
CA LYS A 236 -5.75 10.32 13.77
C LYS A 236 -4.55 9.92 14.63
N LYS A 237 -4.53 8.71 15.21
CA LYS A 237 -3.45 8.27 16.09
C LYS A 237 -2.12 8.16 15.36
N LEU A 238 -2.13 7.63 14.12
CA LEU A 238 -0.93 7.59 13.28
C LEU A 238 -0.41 9.00 12.96
N SER A 239 -1.31 9.92 12.60
CA SER A 239 -0.96 11.31 12.31
C SER A 239 -0.38 12.02 13.53
N GLU A 240 -1.01 11.90 14.70
CA GLU A 240 -0.50 12.44 15.96
C GLU A 240 0.89 11.90 16.28
N THR A 241 1.09 10.60 16.11
CA THR A 241 2.40 9.98 16.36
C THR A 241 3.46 10.50 15.40
N LEU A 242 3.11 10.75 14.13
CA LEU A 242 4.03 11.33 13.15
C LEU A 242 4.36 12.80 13.45
N LEU A 243 3.41 13.56 13.99
CA LEU A 243 3.62 14.94 14.44
C LEU A 243 4.56 15.00 15.66
N ASP A 244 4.52 13.99 16.53
CA ASP A 244 5.32 13.94 17.76
C ASP A 244 6.77 13.47 17.54
N ILE A 245 7.05 12.84 16.40
CA ILE A 245 8.41 12.45 16.02
C ILE A 245 9.26 13.71 15.87
N LYS A 246 10.49 13.69 16.42
CA LYS A 246 11.42 14.83 16.32
C LYS A 246 12.49 14.66 15.24
N ASN A 247 12.70 13.42 14.83
CA ASN A 247 13.68 13.06 13.81
C ASN A 247 13.05 13.07 12.42
N ASP A 248 13.90 13.08 11.41
CA ASP A 248 13.45 13.05 10.03
C ASP A 248 12.74 11.73 9.71
N ILE A 249 11.71 11.81 8.88
CA ILE A 249 10.87 10.68 8.50
C ILE A 249 11.17 10.31 7.06
N PHE A 250 11.32 9.02 6.79
CA PHE A 250 11.48 8.50 5.45
C PHE A 250 10.32 7.57 5.11
N LEU A 251 9.77 7.74 3.92
CA LEU A 251 8.73 6.87 3.37
C LEU A 251 9.28 6.19 2.13
N LEU A 252 9.23 4.86 2.12
CA LEU A 252 9.58 4.05 0.98
C LEU A 252 8.34 3.32 0.49
N CYS A 253 7.94 3.66 -0.74
CA CYS A 253 6.92 2.95 -1.49
C CYS A 253 7.63 2.33 -2.70
N PRO A 254 7.56 1.01 -2.92
CA PRO A 254 8.00 0.41 -4.17
C PRO A 254 7.33 1.09 -5.37
N GLU A 255 8.08 1.26 -6.46
CA GLU A 255 7.54 1.78 -7.72
C GLU A 255 7.82 0.77 -8.84
N PHE A 256 6.97 0.78 -9.87
CA PHE A 256 7.18 -0.06 -11.04
C PHE A 256 8.16 0.58 -12.03
N GLU A 257 8.75 -0.24 -12.90
CA GLU A 257 9.56 0.27 -14.01
C GLU A 257 8.73 1.25 -14.85
N ARG A 258 9.37 2.33 -15.31
CA ARG A 258 8.78 3.33 -16.22
C ARG A 258 7.63 4.15 -15.63
N VAL A 259 7.52 4.21 -14.30
CA VAL A 259 6.69 5.21 -13.60
C VAL A 259 7.49 6.50 -13.44
N TYR A 260 7.50 7.32 -14.49
CA TYR A 260 8.24 8.58 -14.53
C TYR A 260 7.44 9.77 -14.01
N PHE A 261 6.11 9.71 -14.07
CA PHE A 261 5.19 10.70 -13.55
C PHE A 261 4.84 10.36 -12.08
N PRO A 262 5.45 11.02 -11.09
CA PRO A 262 5.25 10.65 -9.69
C PRO A 262 3.90 11.13 -9.16
N LEU A 263 3.40 10.50 -8.10
CA LEU A 263 2.14 10.91 -7.44
C LEU A 263 2.08 12.41 -7.09
N LYS A 264 3.20 13.03 -6.68
CA LYS A 264 3.26 14.48 -6.44
C LYS A 264 2.84 15.30 -7.67
N SER A 265 3.18 14.85 -8.87
CA SER A 265 2.83 15.50 -10.12
C SER A 265 1.34 15.33 -10.42
N VAL A 266 0.76 14.16 -10.09
CA VAL A 266 -0.70 13.93 -10.15
C VAL A 266 -1.44 14.89 -9.21
N HIS A 267 -1.02 15.01 -7.95
CA HIS A 267 -1.64 15.94 -6.99
C HIS A 267 -1.47 17.41 -7.41
N GLN A 268 -0.30 17.77 -7.96
CA GLN A 268 -0.09 19.09 -8.53
C GLN A 268 -1.06 19.34 -9.70
N MET A 269 -1.27 18.35 -10.58
CA MET A 269 -2.23 18.47 -11.67
C MET A 269 -3.67 18.59 -11.19
N MET A 270 -4.08 17.79 -10.21
CA MET A 270 -5.40 17.92 -9.59
C MET A 270 -5.60 19.33 -9.02
N ARG A 271 -4.59 19.88 -8.31
CA ARG A 271 -4.64 21.25 -7.81
C ARG A 271 -4.72 22.29 -8.93
N LEU A 272 -3.92 22.16 -9.99
CA LEU A 272 -3.93 23.05 -11.14
C LEU A 272 -5.26 23.00 -11.88
N LEU A 273 -5.87 21.82 -12.00
CA LEU A 273 -7.22 21.68 -12.54
C LEU A 273 -8.24 22.41 -11.69
N GLY A 274 -8.20 22.30 -10.35
CA GLY A 274 -9.09 23.07 -9.49
C GLY A 274 -9.00 24.58 -9.73
N ILE A 275 -7.79 25.08 -9.99
CA ILE A 275 -7.55 26.49 -10.33
C ILE A 275 -7.97 26.82 -11.77
N GLY A 276 -7.66 25.97 -12.76
CA GLY A 276 -7.90 26.21 -14.18
C GLY A 276 -9.35 26.00 -14.62
N ILE A 277 -10.04 25.03 -14.01
CA ILE A 277 -11.49 24.78 -14.13
C ILE A 277 -12.26 26.04 -13.71
N SER A 278 -11.76 26.80 -12.73
CA SER A 278 -12.36 28.09 -12.36
C SER A 278 -12.34 29.15 -13.48
N LYS A 279 -11.45 29.01 -14.49
CA LYS A 279 -11.21 30.06 -15.50
C LYS A 279 -11.60 29.69 -16.95
N ASN A 280 -11.44 28.46 -17.45
CA ASN A 280 -11.40 28.27 -18.92
C ASN A 280 -11.97 26.99 -19.59
N MET A 281 -12.74 26.12 -18.92
CA MET A 281 -13.43 25.01 -19.64
C MET A 281 -14.87 25.38 -20.02
N LYS A 282 -15.28 25.09 -21.28
CA LYS A 282 -16.69 25.06 -21.74
C LYS A 282 -17.46 23.90 -21.09
N ILE A 283 -17.48 23.88 -19.77
CA ILE A 283 -18.22 22.94 -18.92
C ILE A 283 -19.34 23.75 -18.24
N SER A 284 -20.51 23.13 -18.03
CA SER A 284 -21.61 23.77 -17.29
C SER A 284 -21.15 24.24 -15.91
N LYS A 285 -21.71 25.37 -15.45
CA LYS A 285 -21.32 26.01 -14.18
C LYS A 285 -21.43 25.04 -12.98
N ASP A 286 -22.38 24.12 -13.02
CA ASP A 286 -22.61 23.16 -11.94
C ASP A 286 -21.49 22.11 -11.84
N ILE A 287 -21.10 21.49 -12.96
CA ILE A 287 -19.99 20.51 -12.98
C ILE A 287 -18.68 21.18 -12.55
N ARG A 288 -18.47 22.44 -12.95
CA ARG A 288 -17.30 23.24 -12.55
C ARG A 288 -17.21 23.41 -11.03
N ASN A 289 -18.31 23.76 -10.39
CA ASN A 289 -18.37 23.95 -8.95
C ASN A 289 -18.13 22.61 -8.23
N THR A 290 -18.82 21.55 -8.66
CA THR A 290 -18.64 20.20 -8.08
C THR A 290 -17.18 19.73 -8.15
N LEU A 291 -16.52 19.84 -9.31
CA LEU A 291 -15.11 19.45 -9.45
C LEU A 291 -14.18 20.31 -8.59
N THR A 292 -14.46 21.61 -8.47
CA THR A 292 -13.68 22.51 -7.62
C THR A 292 -13.78 22.11 -6.15
N ASP A 293 -14.98 21.78 -5.68
CA ASP A 293 -15.23 21.32 -4.31
C ASP A 293 -14.54 19.99 -4.03
N ILE A 294 -14.60 19.05 -4.97
CA ILE A 294 -13.92 17.75 -4.88
C ILE A 294 -12.42 17.93 -4.71
N ILE A 295 -11.81 18.76 -5.55
CA ILE A 295 -10.37 19.00 -5.52
C ILE A 295 -9.97 19.72 -4.22
N LYS A 296 -10.75 20.72 -3.81
CA LYS A 296 -10.50 21.51 -2.59
C LYS A 296 -10.63 20.65 -1.33
N ASN A 297 -11.64 19.79 -1.27
CA ASN A 297 -11.90 18.91 -0.14
C ASN A 297 -11.12 17.58 -0.22
N LYS A 298 -10.26 17.41 -1.24
CA LYS A 298 -9.51 16.17 -1.51
C LYS A 298 -10.41 14.92 -1.57
N ASN A 299 -11.61 15.07 -2.12
CA ASN A 299 -12.61 14.00 -2.19
C ASN A 299 -12.39 13.09 -3.42
N TYR A 300 -11.16 12.62 -3.56
CA TYR A 300 -10.74 11.75 -4.65
C TYR A 300 -9.77 10.69 -4.15
N ARG A 301 -9.65 9.59 -4.90
CA ARG A 301 -8.65 8.54 -4.67
C ARG A 301 -7.70 8.50 -5.85
N THR A 302 -6.43 8.24 -5.60
CA THR A 302 -5.41 8.14 -6.64
C THR A 302 -4.76 6.77 -6.54
N LEU A 303 -4.89 5.96 -7.58
CA LEU A 303 -4.40 4.60 -7.64
C LEU A 303 -3.41 4.47 -8.81
N ILE A 304 -2.37 3.67 -8.68
CA ILE A 304 -1.60 3.18 -9.82
C ILE A 304 -2.10 1.80 -10.21
N ILE A 305 -2.48 1.64 -11.47
CA ILE A 305 -3.14 0.42 -11.96
C ILE A 305 -2.43 -0.06 -13.22
N ASP A 306 -2.30 -1.38 -13.35
CA ASP A 306 -1.92 -2.05 -14.60
C ASP A 306 -2.99 -1.80 -15.67
N CYS A 307 -2.57 -1.33 -16.84
CA CYS A 307 -3.48 -0.99 -17.92
C CYS A 307 -4.34 -2.17 -18.41
N LYS A 308 -3.81 -3.39 -18.44
CA LYS A 308 -4.58 -4.58 -18.85
C LYS A 308 -5.73 -4.78 -17.86
N LYS A 309 -5.46 -4.68 -16.57
CA LYS A 309 -6.49 -4.76 -15.51
C LYS A 309 -7.52 -3.64 -15.66
N LEU A 310 -7.07 -2.40 -15.90
CA LEU A 310 -7.96 -1.28 -16.13
C LEU A 310 -8.87 -1.49 -17.36
N LYS A 311 -8.34 -2.01 -18.46
CA LYS A 311 -9.12 -2.33 -19.67
C LYS A 311 -10.14 -3.44 -19.41
N THR A 312 -9.78 -4.48 -18.66
CA THR A 312 -10.72 -5.53 -18.24
C THR A 312 -11.85 -4.92 -17.40
N PHE A 313 -11.52 -4.13 -16.37
CA PHE A 313 -12.49 -3.43 -15.54
C PHE A 313 -13.42 -2.54 -16.38
N PHE A 314 -12.88 -1.76 -17.31
CA PHE A 314 -13.67 -0.93 -18.21
C PHE A 314 -14.60 -1.74 -19.11
N SER A 315 -14.10 -2.83 -19.72
CA SER A 315 -14.91 -3.73 -20.54
C SER A 315 -16.07 -4.34 -19.75
N GLU A 316 -15.82 -4.80 -18.52
CA GLU A 316 -16.84 -5.38 -17.64
C GLU A 316 -17.91 -4.39 -17.16
N ASN A 317 -17.62 -3.09 -17.29
CA ASN A 317 -18.51 -1.98 -16.96
C ASN A 317 -19.01 -1.25 -18.22
N ASN A 318 -18.89 -1.86 -19.40
CA ASN A 318 -19.34 -1.31 -20.69
C ASN A 318 -18.70 0.05 -21.07
N ILE A 319 -17.49 0.32 -20.60
CA ILE A 319 -16.67 1.49 -20.96
C ILE A 319 -15.72 1.08 -22.10
N ASN A 320 -16.20 1.14 -23.34
CA ASN A 320 -15.42 0.66 -24.50
C ASN A 320 -14.55 1.75 -25.16
N THR A 321 -14.59 2.97 -24.65
CA THR A 321 -13.94 4.15 -25.29
C THR A 321 -12.41 4.14 -25.22
N PHE A 322 -11.81 3.15 -24.54
CA PHE A 322 -10.36 2.96 -24.41
C PHE A 322 -9.84 1.69 -25.09
N ASN A 323 -10.70 0.89 -25.74
CA ASN A 323 -10.31 -0.39 -26.32
C ASN A 323 -9.22 -0.21 -27.38
N GLU A 324 -9.37 0.81 -28.23
CA GLU A 324 -8.45 1.16 -29.30
C GLU A 324 -7.32 2.12 -28.86
N CYS A 325 -7.36 2.63 -27.63
CA CYS A 325 -6.31 3.51 -27.12
C CYS A 325 -5.05 2.70 -26.79
N SER A 326 -3.91 3.12 -27.32
CA SER A 326 -2.60 2.69 -26.82
C SER A 326 -2.35 3.41 -25.50
N LEU A 327 -2.29 2.64 -24.42
CA LEU A 327 -2.11 3.15 -23.06
C LEU A 327 -0.76 2.66 -22.51
N PRO A 328 -0.12 3.43 -21.61
CA PRO A 328 1.10 2.99 -20.93
C PRO A 328 0.83 1.75 -20.07
N HIS A 329 1.88 1.02 -19.71
CA HIS A 329 1.75 -0.20 -18.88
C HIS A 329 1.06 0.09 -17.54
N TYR A 330 1.45 1.18 -16.88
CA TYR A 330 0.82 1.67 -15.66
C TYR A 330 0.17 3.02 -15.88
N ILE A 331 -0.97 3.24 -15.22
CA ILE A 331 -1.78 4.45 -15.32
C ILE A 331 -2.10 4.92 -13.92
N TRP A 332 -2.02 6.23 -13.67
CA TRP A 332 -2.64 6.81 -12.50
C TRP A 332 -4.13 6.98 -12.75
N PHE A 333 -4.93 6.26 -11.98
CA PHE A 333 -6.37 6.27 -12.00
C PHE A 333 -6.87 7.12 -10.83
N VAL A 334 -7.54 8.23 -11.15
CA VAL A 334 -8.11 9.14 -10.15
C VAL A 334 -9.63 9.02 -10.13
N GLU A 335 -10.17 8.53 -9.02
CA GLU A 335 -11.61 8.42 -8.78
C GLU A 335 -12.12 9.64 -8.05
N MET A 336 -13.18 10.28 -8.55
CA MET A 336 -13.76 11.49 -7.97
C MET A 336 -15.13 11.20 -7.37
N TYR A 337 -15.38 11.74 -6.17
CA TYR A 337 -16.57 11.47 -5.39
C TYR A 337 -17.37 12.75 -5.12
N SER A 338 -18.69 12.74 -5.26
CA SER A 338 -19.56 13.87 -4.84
C SER A 338 -19.89 13.84 -3.35
N GLY A 339 -19.70 12.69 -2.69
CA GLY A 339 -20.10 12.44 -1.31
C GLY A 339 -18.92 11.96 -0.47
N GLU A 340 -18.98 10.74 0.02
CA GLU A 340 -17.90 10.17 0.82
C GLU A 340 -16.84 9.47 -0.05
N ARG A 341 -15.55 9.79 0.14
CA ARG A 341 -14.42 9.13 -0.53
C ARG A 341 -14.47 7.62 -0.29
N GLY A 342 -14.54 6.86 -1.38
CA GLY A 342 -14.57 5.39 -1.34
C GLY A 342 -15.96 4.79 -1.28
N ASN A 343 -17.02 5.60 -1.21
CA ASN A 343 -18.39 5.14 -1.41
C ASN A 343 -18.70 5.05 -2.92
N PRO A 344 -18.91 3.84 -3.48
CA PRO A 344 -19.16 3.65 -4.91
C PRO A 344 -20.36 4.42 -5.44
N ASP A 345 -21.42 4.58 -4.64
CA ASP A 345 -22.64 5.30 -5.03
C ASP A 345 -22.40 6.81 -5.20
N SER A 346 -21.28 7.33 -4.69
CA SER A 346 -20.91 8.73 -4.79
C SER A 346 -19.86 9.01 -5.86
N VAL A 347 -19.40 8.01 -6.62
CA VAL A 347 -18.45 8.22 -7.72
C VAL A 347 -19.13 9.00 -8.84
N ILE A 348 -18.52 10.10 -9.26
CA ILE A 348 -19.03 10.94 -10.35
C ILE A 348 -18.19 10.88 -11.62
N GLY A 349 -16.97 10.36 -11.54
CA GLY A 349 -16.09 10.29 -12.70
C GLY A 349 -14.68 9.81 -12.38
N TYR A 350 -13.97 9.47 -13.44
CA TYR A 350 -12.58 9.03 -13.42
C TYR A 350 -11.71 9.96 -14.28
N MET A 351 -10.47 10.11 -13.87
CA MET A 351 -9.41 10.76 -14.66
C MET A 351 -8.21 9.83 -14.76
N LEU A 352 -7.58 9.81 -15.93
CA LEU A 352 -6.44 8.96 -16.21
C LEU A 352 -5.21 9.82 -16.48
N PHE A 353 -4.09 9.49 -15.85
CA PHE A 353 -2.80 10.09 -16.17
C PHE A 353 -1.78 9.04 -16.59
N ASP A 354 -1.01 9.36 -17.60
CA ASP A 354 0.09 8.54 -18.08
C ASP A 354 1.20 8.49 -17.02
N ALA A 355 1.39 7.32 -16.41
CA ALA A 355 2.42 7.14 -15.39
C ALA A 355 3.84 7.20 -15.98
N SER A 356 3.99 7.02 -17.30
CA SER A 356 5.25 7.13 -18.03
C SER A 356 5.55 8.54 -18.55
N ALA A 357 4.65 9.50 -18.34
CA ALA A 357 4.91 10.89 -18.70
C ALA A 357 6.09 11.47 -17.91
N HIS A 358 6.77 12.46 -18.48
CA HIS A 358 7.80 13.20 -17.76
C HIS A 358 7.18 13.95 -16.57
N GLN A 359 7.84 14.00 -15.41
CA GLN A 359 7.30 14.59 -14.18
C GLN A 359 6.81 16.06 -14.30
N SER A 360 7.28 16.78 -15.32
CA SER A 360 6.91 18.17 -15.61
C SER A 360 5.93 18.33 -16.78
N ASP A 361 5.49 17.23 -17.39
CA ASP A 361 4.49 17.26 -18.46
C ASP A 361 3.10 17.46 -17.87
N PHE A 362 2.73 18.72 -17.69
CA PHE A 362 1.42 19.10 -17.16
C PHE A 362 0.36 19.31 -18.26
N LYS A 363 0.72 19.09 -19.53
CA LYS A 363 -0.15 19.36 -20.68
C LYS A 363 -0.66 18.08 -21.31
N TYR A 364 0.20 17.08 -21.50
CA TYR A 364 -0.09 15.85 -22.21
C TYR A 364 -0.05 14.61 -21.32
N SER A 365 0.13 14.77 -20.00
CA SER A 365 0.04 13.65 -19.06
C SER A 365 -1.38 13.11 -18.87
N PHE A 366 -2.42 13.84 -19.29
CA PHE A 366 -3.80 13.31 -19.26
C PHE A 366 -4.05 12.37 -20.41
N ILE A 367 -4.73 11.26 -20.12
CA ILE A 367 -5.21 10.34 -21.14
C ILE A 367 -6.68 10.67 -21.42
N THR A 368 -6.99 10.94 -22.68
CA THR A 368 -8.37 11.10 -23.14
C THR A 368 -8.91 9.82 -23.76
N ASP A 369 -10.22 9.65 -23.71
CA ASP A 369 -10.88 8.59 -24.46
C ASP A 369 -10.81 8.83 -25.99
N CYS A 370 -11.27 7.86 -26.79
CA CYS A 370 -11.30 8.01 -28.27
C CYS A 370 -12.14 9.20 -28.77
N ASN A 371 -12.97 9.80 -27.92
CA ASN A 371 -13.79 10.98 -28.22
C ASN A 371 -13.15 12.29 -27.70
N GLY A 372 -11.93 12.25 -27.17
CA GLY A 372 -11.24 13.41 -26.60
C GLY A 372 -11.75 13.85 -25.22
N LYS A 373 -12.50 13.01 -24.50
CA LYS A 373 -12.98 13.31 -23.14
C LYS A 373 -11.92 13.01 -22.11
N ILE A 374 -11.68 13.97 -21.21
CA ILE A 374 -10.74 13.86 -20.09
C ILE A 374 -11.39 13.20 -18.86
N ILE A 375 -12.66 13.49 -18.60
CA ILE A 375 -13.42 12.90 -17.50
C ILE A 375 -14.33 11.81 -18.05
N ILE A 376 -14.11 10.59 -17.57
CA ILE A 376 -14.89 9.42 -17.93
C ILE A 376 -16.02 9.32 -16.91
N LYS A 377 -17.27 9.32 -17.37
CA LYS A 377 -18.42 9.13 -16.48
C LYS A 377 -18.58 7.65 -16.13
N PRO A 378 -18.92 7.31 -14.88
CA PRO A 378 -19.26 5.94 -14.53
C PRO A 378 -20.52 5.52 -15.29
N VAL A 379 -20.54 4.28 -15.79
CA VAL A 379 -21.76 3.66 -16.33
C VAL A 379 -22.55 3.16 -15.12
N ILE A 380 -23.73 3.75 -14.87
CA ILE A 380 -24.54 3.58 -13.65
C ILE A 380 -25.12 2.14 -13.48
N CYS A 381 -24.77 1.18 -14.34
CA CYS A 381 -25.31 -0.18 -14.26
C CYS A 381 -24.39 -1.13 -13.48
N GLY A 382 -24.72 -1.36 -12.20
CA GLY A 382 -24.16 -2.43 -11.36
C GLY A 382 -23.30 -1.93 -10.21
N LYS A 383 -23.92 -1.65 -9.07
CA LYS A 383 -23.40 -0.95 -7.88
C LYS A 383 -22.31 -1.68 -7.07
N GLU A 384 -21.76 -2.78 -7.57
CA GLU A 384 -20.77 -3.60 -6.85
C GLU A 384 -19.34 -3.51 -7.43
N LYS A 385 -19.15 -2.96 -8.64
CA LYS A 385 -17.89 -3.19 -9.37
C LYS A 385 -16.74 -2.21 -9.12
N VAL A 386 -16.94 -1.02 -8.55
CA VAL A 386 -15.78 -0.12 -8.29
C VAL A 386 -14.94 -0.60 -7.10
N MET A 387 -15.56 -1.29 -6.14
CA MET A 387 -14.83 -1.98 -5.07
C MET A 387 -14.07 -3.21 -5.57
N SER A 388 -14.33 -3.72 -6.79
CA SER A 388 -13.62 -4.89 -7.32
C SER A 388 -12.15 -4.58 -7.60
N LEU A 389 -11.80 -3.35 -7.97
CA LEU A 389 -10.40 -2.94 -8.13
C LEU A 389 -9.60 -3.04 -6.82
N LEU A 390 -10.26 -2.92 -5.66
CA LEU A 390 -9.66 -3.18 -4.34
C LEU A 390 -9.81 -4.65 -3.92
N GLU A 391 -10.95 -5.27 -4.19
CA GLU A 391 -11.21 -6.65 -3.77
C GLU A 391 -10.34 -7.66 -4.55
N GLU A 392 -9.84 -7.33 -5.74
CA GLU A 392 -8.83 -8.10 -6.48
C GLU A 392 -7.39 -7.97 -5.92
N PHE A 393 -7.15 -7.06 -4.98
CA PHE A 393 -5.87 -6.99 -4.26
C PHE A 393 -5.88 -7.82 -2.95
N LYS A 394 -6.95 -8.62 -2.71
CA LYS A 394 -7.00 -9.64 -1.66
C LYS A 394 -6.22 -10.92 -2.00
#